data_AF-K2FKX0-F1
#
_entry.id   AF-K2FKX0-F1
#
_cell.length_a   1.000
_cell.length_b   1.000
_cell.length_c   1.000
_cell.angle_alpha   90.00
_cell.angle_beta   90.00
_cell.angle_gamma   90.00
#
_symmetry.space_group_name_H-M   'P 1'
#
loop_
_entity.id
_entity.type
_entity.pdbx_description
1 polymer ?
#
loop_
_entity_poly.entity_id
_entity_poly.type
_entity_poly.pdbx_seq_one_letter_code
_entity_poly.pdbx_strand_id
1 'polypeptide(L)'
;MNTLGDIAPHRLVTHAVHKHGAKILLQILHAGRYGYQPFVVSASPIKSPISPFKPREMSDKQILNTIQDYVKTASIAKKAGYDGVEIMGSEGYLLNQFLSRHVNQRTDRWGGPIENRMRFAVEIVKAIREEIGEKFIICFRLSLLDLVHDGNTMQEVITVAKALEKAGITLLNTGIGWHEARIPTIVTSVPRAAFVDYTAEVKKHVSVPVIASNRINMPDTAEAILDSGQADMVQMARPLLADAFWVNKTATNRVDEINTCIACNQACLDHTFKNQRATCLVNPRAAYETELVYIKTKKPKSIAVIGGGVAGLSAATVAASRGHDVTLFEASHEVGGQFNLAKVIPGKEEFHETIRYFK
;
A
#
# COMPACT_ATOMS: atom_id res chain seq x y z
N MET A 1 12.90 6.57 10.08
CA MET A 1 13.36 7.39 11.22
C MET A 1 14.70 6.85 11.65
N ASN A 2 15.68 7.72 11.79
CA ASN A 2 17.08 7.35 11.99
C ASN A 2 17.61 7.91 13.32
N THR A 3 16.95 8.94 13.89
CA THR A 3 17.42 9.65 15.08
C THR A 3 16.29 9.95 16.07
N LEU A 4 16.65 10.28 17.32
CA LEU A 4 15.67 10.71 18.33
C LEU A 4 14.97 12.03 17.97
N GLY A 5 15.59 12.86 17.12
CA GLY A 5 14.99 14.10 16.63
C GLY A 5 13.72 13.87 15.80
N ASP A 6 13.58 12.69 15.19
CA ASP A 6 12.43 12.33 14.37
C ASP A 6 11.15 12.11 15.23
N ILE A 7 11.28 11.93 16.55
CA ILE A 7 10.15 11.62 17.43
C ILE A 7 9.10 12.73 17.42
N ALA A 8 9.53 14.00 17.54
CA ALA A 8 8.62 15.14 17.66
C ALA A 8 7.69 15.31 16.44
N PRO A 9 8.18 15.36 15.18
CA PRO A 9 7.30 15.45 14.03
C PRO A 9 6.40 14.23 13.86
N HIS A 10 6.91 13.01 14.14
CA HIS A 10 6.09 11.80 14.03
C HIS A 10 4.97 11.73 15.09
N ARG A 11 5.18 12.30 16.28
CA ARG A 11 4.13 12.40 17.31
C ARG A 11 2.91 13.21 16.86
N LEU A 12 3.08 14.18 15.96
CA LEU A 12 1.96 14.91 15.38
C LEU A 12 1.03 13.98 14.60
N VAL A 13 1.62 13.04 13.85
CA VAL A 13 0.88 12.05 13.06
C VAL A 13 0.20 11.02 13.96
N THR A 14 0.95 10.42 14.89
CA THR A 14 0.40 9.38 15.77
C THR A 14 -0.72 9.94 16.65
N HIS A 15 -0.53 11.14 17.22
CA HIS A 15 -1.56 11.80 18.01
C HIS A 15 -2.82 12.11 17.20
N ALA A 16 -2.67 12.60 15.95
CA ALA A 16 -3.80 12.87 15.08
C ALA A 16 -4.62 11.60 14.80
N VAL A 17 -3.96 10.46 14.54
CA VAL A 17 -4.65 9.17 14.31
C VAL A 17 -5.32 8.67 15.59
N HIS A 18 -4.63 8.69 16.72
CA HIS A 18 -5.14 8.21 18.00
C HIS A 18 -6.35 9.01 18.50
N LYS A 19 -6.43 10.32 18.18
CA LYS A 19 -7.60 11.15 18.48
C LYS A 19 -8.90 10.60 17.89
N HIS A 20 -8.82 9.82 16.81
CA HIS A 20 -9.97 9.20 16.15
C HIS A 20 -10.12 7.71 16.49
N GLY A 21 -9.42 7.20 17.51
CA GLY A 21 -9.53 5.81 17.98
C GLY A 21 -8.90 4.77 17.04
N ALA A 22 -8.22 5.21 15.97
CA ALA A 22 -7.52 4.33 15.04
C ALA A 22 -6.10 4.02 15.53
N LYS A 23 -5.52 2.94 14.99
CA LYS A 23 -4.12 2.54 15.22
C LYS A 23 -3.26 2.91 14.02
N ILE A 24 -1.97 3.14 14.26
CA ILE A 24 -1.01 3.42 13.19
C ILE A 24 0.29 2.63 13.39
N LEU A 25 0.75 2.01 12.31
CA LEU A 25 2.02 1.31 12.25
C LEU A 25 2.99 2.11 11.36
N LEU A 26 4.24 2.21 11.77
CA LEU A 26 5.28 2.77 10.91
C LEU A 26 5.83 1.66 10.01
N GLN A 27 5.77 1.82 8.69
CA GLN A 27 6.46 0.90 7.79
C GLN A 27 7.98 1.19 7.77
N ILE A 28 8.79 0.18 8.06
CA ILE A 28 10.25 0.21 7.95
C ILE A 28 10.64 -0.45 6.62
N LEU A 29 11.19 0.35 5.72
CA LEU A 29 11.57 -0.05 4.37
C LEU A 29 13.02 0.32 4.10
N HIS A 30 13.79 -0.67 3.65
CA HIS A 30 15.12 -0.45 3.08
C HIS A 30 15.10 -0.78 1.58
N ALA A 31 15.39 0.22 0.74
CA ALA A 31 15.20 0.10 -0.71
C ALA A 31 16.11 -0.95 -1.38
N GLY A 32 17.25 -1.28 -0.75
CA GLY A 32 18.23 -2.21 -1.30
C GLY A 32 18.71 -1.76 -2.67
N ARG A 33 18.72 -2.66 -3.66
CA ARG A 33 19.13 -2.34 -5.06
C ARG A 33 18.25 -1.31 -5.79
N TYR A 34 17.06 -0.98 -5.25
CA TYR A 34 16.16 0.03 -5.82
C TYR A 34 16.39 1.44 -5.26
N GLY A 35 17.34 1.64 -4.35
CA GLY A 35 17.67 2.98 -3.87
C GLY A 35 18.18 3.89 -4.99
N TYR A 36 17.75 5.15 -5.00
CA TYR A 36 18.17 6.13 -6.01
C TYR A 36 19.41 6.91 -5.56
N GLN A 37 20.47 6.17 -5.20
CA GLN A 37 21.73 6.70 -4.67
C GLN A 37 22.90 5.73 -4.96
N PRO A 38 24.16 6.20 -5.11
CA PRO A 38 25.27 5.39 -5.64
C PRO A 38 25.82 4.31 -4.68
N PHE A 39 25.51 4.39 -3.39
CA PHE A 39 25.91 3.46 -2.32
C PHE A 39 24.85 2.40 -2.02
N VAL A 40 24.00 2.05 -3.00
CA VAL A 40 23.01 0.98 -2.81
C VAL A 40 23.67 -0.35 -2.48
N VAL A 41 22.99 -1.13 -1.64
CA VAL A 41 23.43 -2.45 -1.18
C VAL A 41 22.35 -3.50 -1.42
N SER A 42 22.75 -4.75 -1.56
CA SER A 42 21.84 -5.89 -1.73
C SER A 42 22.49 -7.20 -1.28
N ALA A 43 21.76 -8.30 -1.39
CA ALA A 43 22.25 -9.64 -1.08
C ALA A 43 23.44 -10.04 -1.97
N SER A 44 23.43 -9.65 -3.24
CA SER A 44 24.48 -9.89 -4.23
C SER A 44 24.62 -8.70 -5.20
N PRO A 45 25.73 -8.55 -5.95
CA PRO A 45 25.99 -7.37 -6.77
C PRO A 45 25.26 -7.42 -8.12
N ILE A 46 23.95 -7.69 -8.12
CA ILE A 46 23.10 -7.80 -9.32
C ILE A 46 22.33 -6.49 -9.52
N LYS A 47 22.64 -5.80 -10.62
CA LYS A 47 21.99 -4.54 -10.99
C LYS A 47 20.53 -4.80 -11.38
N SER A 48 19.63 -3.95 -10.87
CA SER A 48 18.22 -3.95 -11.28
C SER A 48 18.05 -3.33 -12.68
N PRO A 49 17.14 -3.85 -13.53
CA PRO A 49 16.83 -3.25 -14.84
C PRO A 49 16.22 -1.84 -14.74
N ILE A 50 15.65 -1.47 -13.59
CA ILE A 50 14.93 -0.21 -13.38
C ILE A 50 15.72 0.80 -12.53
N SER A 51 16.95 0.45 -12.12
CA SER A 51 17.79 1.30 -11.27
C SER A 51 19.08 1.71 -11.99
N PRO A 52 19.53 2.97 -11.87
CA PRO A 52 20.79 3.40 -12.49
C PRO A 52 22.02 2.80 -11.80
N PHE A 53 21.93 2.45 -10.52
CA PHE A 53 23.08 2.05 -9.69
C PHE A 53 23.16 0.52 -9.51
N LYS A 54 24.39 -0.03 -9.63
CA LYS A 54 24.67 -1.43 -9.31
C LYS A 54 24.88 -1.56 -7.79
N PRO A 55 24.17 -2.46 -7.08
CA PRO A 55 24.36 -2.61 -5.65
C PRO A 55 25.72 -3.23 -5.33
N ARG A 56 26.27 -2.87 -4.17
CA ARG A 56 27.34 -3.65 -3.55
C ARG A 56 26.75 -4.82 -2.76
N GLU A 57 27.44 -5.94 -2.77
CA GLU A 57 27.13 -7.05 -1.89
C GLU A 57 27.36 -6.65 -0.42
N MET A 58 26.40 -6.93 0.46
CA MET A 58 26.55 -6.69 1.90
C MET A 58 27.49 -7.71 2.53
N SER A 59 28.39 -7.26 3.41
CA SER A 59 29.15 -8.17 4.27
C SER A 59 28.31 -8.66 5.46
N ASP A 60 28.73 -9.74 6.12
CA ASP A 60 28.06 -10.25 7.34
C ASP A 60 27.89 -9.14 8.40
N LYS A 61 28.95 -8.35 8.64
CA LYS A 61 28.91 -7.20 9.55
C LYS A 61 27.87 -6.15 9.12
N GLN A 62 27.75 -5.88 7.82
CA GLN A 62 26.74 -4.94 7.31
C GLN A 62 25.32 -5.46 7.53
N ILE A 63 25.09 -6.76 7.28
CA ILE A 63 23.80 -7.41 7.53
C ILE A 63 23.44 -7.29 9.01
N LEU A 64 24.35 -7.66 9.92
CA LEU A 64 24.14 -7.55 11.36
C LEU A 64 23.89 -6.11 11.82
N ASN A 65 24.62 -5.14 11.28
CA ASN A 65 24.38 -3.72 11.57
C ASN A 65 23.00 -3.28 11.07
N THR A 66 22.57 -3.71 9.88
CA THR A 66 21.24 -3.40 9.37
C THR A 66 20.14 -4.01 10.24
N ILE A 67 20.33 -5.21 10.81
CA ILE A 67 19.40 -5.75 11.82
C ILE A 67 19.23 -4.75 12.98
N GLN A 68 20.35 -4.22 13.50
CA GLN A 68 20.31 -3.24 14.57
C GLN A 68 19.67 -1.90 14.14
N ASP A 69 19.82 -1.50 12.88
CA ASP A 69 19.13 -0.31 12.35
C ASP A 69 17.60 -0.49 12.32
N TYR A 70 17.11 -1.69 11.99
CA TYR A 70 15.68 -2.04 12.07
C TYR A 70 15.18 -1.99 13.52
N VAL A 71 15.92 -2.60 14.47
CA VAL A 71 15.62 -2.56 15.91
C VAL A 71 15.56 -1.11 16.42
N LYS A 72 16.59 -0.32 16.14
CA LYS A 72 16.66 1.09 16.52
C LYS A 72 15.47 1.87 15.96
N THR A 73 15.13 1.68 14.69
CA THR A 73 13.99 2.35 14.04
C THR A 73 12.68 2.00 14.74
N ALA A 74 12.46 0.73 15.04
CA ALA A 74 11.26 0.27 15.74
C ALA A 74 11.19 0.81 17.18
N SER A 75 12.32 0.87 17.91
CA SER A 75 12.39 1.46 19.24
C SER A 75 12.08 2.97 19.23
N ILE A 76 12.52 3.69 18.19
CA ILE A 76 12.15 5.10 17.99
C ILE A 76 10.65 5.21 17.67
N ALA A 77 10.10 4.30 16.85
CA ALA A 77 8.67 4.29 16.51
C ALA A 77 7.78 4.13 17.73
N LYS A 78 8.12 3.22 18.64
CA LYS A 78 7.44 3.09 19.92
C LYS A 78 7.50 4.38 20.74
N LYS A 79 8.67 5.04 20.83
CA LYS A 79 8.82 6.33 21.53
C LYS A 79 8.04 7.47 20.87
N ALA A 80 7.83 7.41 19.56
CA ALA A 80 7.00 8.33 18.79
C ALA A 80 5.49 8.04 18.90
N GLY A 81 5.10 6.99 19.62
CA GLY A 81 3.69 6.66 19.87
C GLY A 81 3.03 5.85 18.76
N TYR A 82 3.78 5.19 17.87
CA TYR A 82 3.17 4.20 16.98
C TYR A 82 2.68 2.99 17.78
N ASP A 83 1.60 2.34 17.32
CA ASP A 83 1.09 1.09 17.91
C ASP A 83 1.95 -0.13 17.54
N GLY A 84 2.76 0.02 16.49
CA GLY A 84 3.60 -1.02 15.95
C GLY A 84 4.46 -0.58 14.77
N VAL A 85 5.09 -1.55 14.14
CA VAL A 85 5.82 -1.38 12.88
C VAL A 85 5.36 -2.40 11.86
N GLU A 86 5.40 -2.01 10.59
CA GLU A 86 5.34 -2.95 9.48
C GLU A 86 6.72 -3.12 8.87
N ILE A 87 7.21 -4.36 8.79
CA ILE A 87 8.49 -4.68 8.16
C ILE A 87 8.22 -5.00 6.69
N MET A 88 8.78 -4.19 5.79
CA MET A 88 8.61 -4.36 4.35
C MET A 88 9.50 -5.50 3.82
N GLY A 89 8.91 -6.66 3.63
CA GLY A 89 9.54 -7.90 3.17
C GLY A 89 9.33 -8.25 1.70
N SER A 90 8.76 -7.32 0.92
CA SER A 90 8.17 -7.60 -0.38
C SER A 90 8.54 -6.57 -1.46
N GLU A 91 7.93 -6.66 -2.65
CA GLU A 91 8.07 -5.73 -3.79
C GLU A 91 9.51 -5.55 -4.29
N GLY A 92 10.36 -6.54 -4.07
CA GLY A 92 11.75 -6.51 -4.51
C GLY A 92 12.65 -5.56 -3.72
N TYR A 93 12.23 -5.11 -2.54
CA TYR A 93 13.09 -4.35 -1.61
C TYR A 93 14.08 -5.26 -0.88
N LEU A 94 14.94 -4.70 -0.02
CA LEU A 94 16.13 -5.38 0.51
C LEU A 94 15.82 -6.79 1.08
N LEU A 95 14.81 -6.92 1.93
CA LEU A 95 14.49 -8.22 2.54
C LEU A 95 13.99 -9.22 1.50
N ASN A 96 13.18 -8.78 0.53
CA ASN A 96 12.76 -9.62 -0.58
C ASN A 96 13.94 -10.04 -1.48
N GLN A 97 14.92 -9.15 -1.66
CA GLN A 97 16.17 -9.43 -2.39
C GLN A 97 17.02 -10.51 -1.70
N PHE A 98 17.01 -10.57 -0.36
CA PHE A 98 17.62 -11.68 0.38
C PHE A 98 16.79 -12.96 0.26
N LEU A 99 15.46 -12.87 0.29
CA LEU A 99 14.58 -14.02 0.23
C LEU A 99 14.59 -14.72 -1.15
N SER A 100 14.78 -14.00 -2.25
CA SER A 100 14.59 -14.53 -3.61
C SER A 100 15.91 -14.96 -4.27
N ARG A 101 15.91 -16.13 -4.93
CA ARG A 101 17.05 -16.60 -5.75
C ARG A 101 17.29 -15.70 -6.96
N HIS A 102 16.28 -14.96 -7.39
CA HIS A 102 16.44 -13.94 -8.42
C HIS A 102 17.61 -12.98 -8.15
N VAL A 103 17.88 -12.67 -6.87
CA VAL A 103 18.93 -11.72 -6.47
C VAL A 103 19.97 -12.33 -5.55
N ASN A 104 19.57 -13.16 -4.59
CA ASN A 104 20.50 -13.73 -3.61
C ASN A 104 21.26 -14.91 -4.20
N GLN A 105 22.49 -14.65 -4.64
CA GLN A 105 23.45 -15.64 -5.17
C GLN A 105 24.58 -15.94 -4.17
N ARG A 106 24.38 -15.62 -2.88
CA ARG A 106 25.39 -15.84 -1.84
C ARG A 106 25.53 -17.33 -1.54
N THR A 107 26.75 -17.73 -1.17
CA THR A 107 27.09 -19.10 -0.75
C THR A 107 27.36 -19.21 0.75
N ASP A 108 27.20 -18.12 1.50
CA ASP A 108 27.38 -18.07 2.95
C ASP A 108 26.05 -18.35 3.70
N ARG A 109 26.05 -18.13 5.02
CA ARG A 109 24.88 -18.39 5.89
C ARG A 109 23.64 -17.53 5.58
N TRP A 110 23.75 -16.57 4.67
CA TRP A 110 22.67 -15.68 4.24
C TRP A 110 22.13 -16.01 2.84
N GLY A 111 22.67 -17.03 2.15
CA GLY A 111 22.21 -17.44 0.82
C GLY A 111 22.12 -18.95 0.63
N GLY A 112 21.78 -19.35 -0.59
CA GLY A 112 21.55 -20.76 -0.96
C GLY A 112 20.13 -21.24 -0.57
N PRO A 113 20.00 -22.28 0.28
CA PRO A 113 18.70 -22.80 0.72
C PRO A 113 17.81 -21.74 1.38
N ILE A 114 16.49 -21.96 1.35
CA ILE A 114 15.50 -21.01 1.87
C ILE A 114 15.74 -20.67 3.35
N GLU A 115 16.24 -21.62 4.14
CA GLU A 115 16.55 -21.47 5.56
C GLU A 115 17.61 -20.39 5.82
N ASN A 116 18.58 -20.26 4.91
CA ASN A 116 19.60 -19.22 4.97
C ASN A 116 19.09 -17.90 4.38
N ARG A 117 18.35 -17.95 3.28
CA ARG A 117 17.79 -16.74 2.63
C ARG A 117 16.79 -16.01 3.53
N MET A 118 15.97 -16.75 4.28
CA MET A 118 15.00 -16.18 5.23
C MET A 118 15.63 -15.65 6.52
N ARG A 119 16.87 -16.06 6.83
CA ARG A 119 17.55 -15.73 8.08
C ARG A 119 17.53 -14.23 8.36
N PHE A 120 17.82 -13.41 7.36
CA PHE A 120 17.88 -11.96 7.56
C PHE A 120 16.53 -11.37 8.01
N ALA A 121 15.43 -11.74 7.35
CA ALA A 121 14.10 -11.30 7.74
C ALA A 121 13.69 -11.84 9.12
N VAL A 122 13.96 -13.11 9.40
CA VAL A 122 13.64 -13.78 10.67
C VAL A 122 14.40 -13.17 11.84
N GLU A 123 15.70 -12.91 11.69
CA GLU A 123 16.53 -12.32 12.75
C GLU A 123 16.14 -10.86 13.04
N ILE A 124 15.67 -10.11 12.04
CA ILE A 124 15.09 -8.77 12.26
C ILE A 124 13.85 -8.85 13.16
N VAL A 125 12.91 -9.76 12.86
CA VAL A 125 11.68 -9.91 13.67
C VAL A 125 12.04 -10.30 15.10
N LYS A 126 12.91 -11.30 15.29
CA LYS A 126 13.35 -11.73 16.62
C LYS A 126 13.99 -10.59 17.41
N ALA A 127 14.92 -9.86 16.80
CA ALA A 127 15.64 -8.79 17.48
C ALA A 127 14.71 -7.62 17.86
N ILE A 128 13.74 -7.27 17.00
CA ILE A 128 12.73 -6.26 17.34
C ILE A 128 11.85 -6.76 18.48
N ARG A 129 11.42 -8.02 18.44
CA ARG A 129 10.56 -8.61 19.48
C ARG A 129 11.27 -8.64 20.84
N GLU A 130 12.54 -9.04 20.87
CA GLU A 130 13.39 -9.08 22.06
C GLU A 130 13.56 -7.69 22.69
N GLU A 131 13.86 -6.66 21.89
CA GLU A 131 14.07 -5.30 22.38
C GLU A 131 12.77 -4.62 22.86
N ILE A 132 11.66 -4.84 22.14
CA ILE A 132 10.45 -3.99 22.29
C ILE A 132 9.34 -4.68 23.10
N GLY A 133 9.35 -6.00 23.17
CA GLY A 133 8.40 -6.84 23.91
C GLY A 133 7.12 -7.18 23.14
N GLU A 134 6.31 -8.06 23.72
CA GLU A 134 5.15 -8.72 23.07
C GLU A 134 3.97 -7.80 22.73
N LYS A 135 3.78 -6.70 23.47
CA LYS A 135 2.60 -5.81 23.32
C LYS A 135 2.67 -4.88 22.11
N PHE A 136 3.78 -4.84 21.39
CA PHE A 136 3.99 -3.98 20.23
C PHE A 136 3.66 -4.75 18.94
N ILE A 137 2.84 -4.17 18.05
CA ILE A 137 2.43 -4.87 16.84
C ILE A 137 3.62 -4.96 15.89
N ILE A 138 3.95 -6.17 15.43
CA ILE A 138 4.89 -6.40 14.33
C ILE A 138 4.10 -6.96 13.16
N CYS A 139 3.79 -6.13 12.17
CA CYS A 139 3.28 -6.59 10.90
C CYS A 139 4.48 -6.93 9.99
N PHE A 140 4.45 -8.04 9.28
CA PHE A 140 5.43 -8.31 8.23
C PHE A 140 4.72 -8.41 6.89
N ARG A 141 5.17 -7.63 5.90
CA ARG A 141 4.62 -7.68 4.55
C ARG A 141 5.44 -8.63 3.69
N LEU A 142 4.92 -9.84 3.48
CA LEU A 142 5.61 -10.93 2.78
C LEU A 142 5.23 -10.95 1.30
N SER A 143 6.22 -11.11 0.42
CA SER A 143 5.97 -11.31 -1.00
C SER A 143 5.41 -12.72 -1.20
N LEU A 144 4.15 -12.83 -1.63
CA LEU A 144 3.52 -14.12 -1.89
C LEU A 144 3.75 -14.59 -3.32
N LEU A 145 4.05 -13.66 -4.22
CA LEU A 145 4.22 -13.91 -5.64
C LEU A 145 5.19 -12.88 -6.20
N ASP A 146 6.46 -13.26 -6.41
CA ASP A 146 7.51 -12.31 -6.82
C ASP A 146 7.34 -11.80 -8.27
N LEU A 147 6.75 -12.60 -9.18
CA LEU A 147 6.56 -12.29 -10.61
C LEU A 147 7.87 -11.93 -11.38
N VAL A 148 8.98 -12.49 -10.94
CA VAL A 148 10.30 -12.43 -11.62
C VAL A 148 10.86 -13.84 -11.77
N HIS A 149 11.84 -14.00 -12.66
CA HIS A 149 12.53 -15.27 -12.86
C HIS A 149 13.23 -15.72 -11.57
N ASP A 150 13.18 -17.01 -11.23
CA ASP A 150 13.71 -17.55 -9.96
C ASP A 150 13.16 -16.87 -8.70
N GLY A 151 11.92 -16.37 -8.77
CA GLY A 151 11.15 -15.98 -7.59
C GLY A 151 10.94 -17.15 -6.62
N ASN A 152 10.51 -16.81 -5.40
CA ASN A 152 10.16 -17.83 -4.42
C ASN A 152 8.97 -18.66 -4.89
N THR A 153 9.04 -19.97 -4.65
CA THR A 153 7.92 -20.89 -4.81
C THR A 153 6.93 -20.73 -3.66
N MET A 154 5.67 -21.14 -3.85
CA MET A 154 4.67 -21.10 -2.76
C MET A 154 5.11 -21.91 -1.53
N GLN A 155 5.79 -23.04 -1.73
CA GLN A 155 6.33 -23.83 -0.61
C GLN A 155 7.39 -23.04 0.19
N GLU A 156 8.27 -22.31 -0.49
CA GLU A 156 9.24 -21.43 0.17
C GLU A 156 8.54 -20.26 0.89
N VAL A 157 7.52 -19.66 0.28
CA VAL A 157 6.70 -18.60 0.90
C VAL A 157 6.05 -19.10 2.19
N ILE A 158 5.45 -20.29 2.18
CA ILE A 158 4.84 -20.92 3.37
C ILE A 158 5.90 -21.17 4.45
N THR A 159 7.07 -21.68 4.08
CA THR A 159 8.20 -21.89 5.02
C THR A 159 8.61 -20.59 5.68
N VAL A 160 8.72 -19.50 4.91
CA VAL A 160 9.05 -18.17 5.44
C VAL A 160 7.94 -17.65 6.35
N ALA A 161 6.67 -17.77 5.97
CA ALA A 161 5.54 -17.33 6.77
C ALA A 161 5.52 -18.00 8.16
N LYS A 162 5.70 -19.34 8.21
CA LYS A 162 5.81 -20.10 9.48
C LYS A 162 7.02 -19.66 10.32
N ALA A 163 8.15 -19.39 9.67
CA ALA A 163 9.35 -18.94 10.37
C ALA A 163 9.19 -17.54 10.97
N LEU A 164 8.51 -16.64 10.27
CA LEU A 164 8.18 -15.29 10.75
C LEU A 164 7.16 -15.33 11.90
N GLU A 165 6.13 -16.17 11.79
CA GLU A 165 5.18 -16.43 12.89
C GLU A 165 5.92 -16.89 14.15
N LYS A 166 6.77 -17.92 14.03
CA LYS A 166 7.60 -18.40 15.14
C LYS A 166 8.55 -17.34 15.69
N ALA A 167 9.01 -16.41 14.86
CA ALA A 167 9.86 -15.30 15.27
C ALA A 167 9.10 -14.22 16.07
N GLY A 168 7.77 -14.22 16.02
CA GLY A 168 6.91 -13.35 16.80
C GLY A 168 6.30 -12.18 16.03
N ILE A 169 5.99 -12.33 14.73
CA ILE A 169 5.09 -11.38 14.06
C ILE A 169 3.69 -11.44 14.68
N THR A 170 2.99 -10.31 14.67
CA THR A 170 1.60 -10.19 15.12
C THR A 170 0.60 -10.30 13.96
N LEU A 171 0.99 -9.79 12.78
CA LEU A 171 0.16 -9.77 11.57
C LEU A 171 1.01 -10.13 10.36
N LEU A 172 0.43 -10.87 9.40
CA LEU A 172 1.06 -11.15 8.12
C LEU A 172 0.33 -10.40 7.01
N ASN A 173 0.96 -9.37 6.46
CA ASN A 173 0.44 -8.66 5.30
C ASN A 173 1.03 -9.22 4.01
N THR A 174 0.33 -9.01 2.90
CA THR A 174 0.66 -9.60 1.61
C THR A 174 1.19 -8.57 0.63
N GLY A 175 2.25 -8.94 -0.08
CA GLY A 175 2.86 -8.20 -1.18
C GLY A 175 2.85 -9.04 -2.46
N ILE A 176 2.65 -8.38 -3.60
CA ILE A 176 2.49 -9.05 -4.91
C ILE A 176 3.30 -8.32 -5.97
N GLY A 177 4.21 -9.08 -6.58
CA GLY A 177 5.09 -8.65 -7.65
C GLY A 177 6.25 -7.80 -7.16
N TRP A 178 7.26 -7.65 -8.01
CA TRP A 178 8.36 -6.70 -7.84
C TRP A 178 8.14 -5.48 -8.73
N HIS A 179 8.81 -4.36 -8.43
CA HIS A 179 8.78 -3.17 -9.31
C HIS A 179 9.31 -3.44 -10.72
N GLU A 180 10.16 -4.46 -10.90
CA GLU A 180 10.68 -4.86 -12.21
C GLU A 180 9.83 -5.93 -12.92
N ALA A 181 8.80 -6.47 -12.25
CA ALA A 181 7.91 -7.45 -12.84
C ALA A 181 7.20 -6.86 -14.06
N ARG A 182 7.08 -7.66 -15.11
CA ARG A 182 6.38 -7.26 -16.36
C ARG A 182 4.89 -7.60 -16.34
N ILE A 183 4.45 -8.36 -15.34
CA ILE A 183 3.05 -8.72 -15.13
C ILE A 183 2.39 -7.61 -14.30
N PRO A 184 1.31 -6.98 -14.78
CA PRO A 184 0.64 -5.92 -14.02
C PRO A 184 0.00 -6.47 -12.74
N THR A 185 0.22 -5.79 -11.60
CA THR A 185 -0.33 -6.20 -10.30
C THR A 185 -1.35 -5.23 -9.72
N ILE A 186 -1.38 -3.99 -10.21
CA ILE A 186 -2.18 -2.93 -9.59
C ILE A 186 -2.94 -2.02 -10.55
N VAL A 187 -2.66 -2.04 -11.86
CA VAL A 187 -3.29 -1.16 -12.88
C VAL A 187 -4.77 -1.50 -13.12
N THR A 188 -5.51 -0.63 -13.81
CA THR A 188 -6.96 -0.78 -14.06
C THR A 188 -7.37 -2.10 -14.72
N SER A 189 -6.55 -2.67 -15.60
CA SER A 189 -6.85 -3.94 -16.25
C SER A 189 -6.71 -5.18 -15.35
N VAL A 190 -6.11 -5.05 -14.17
CA VAL A 190 -6.02 -6.15 -13.20
C VAL A 190 -7.40 -6.32 -12.53
N PRO A 191 -8.01 -7.51 -12.51
CA PRO A 191 -9.31 -7.70 -11.86
C PRO A 191 -9.30 -7.33 -10.37
N ARG A 192 -10.49 -7.02 -9.82
CA ARG A 192 -10.64 -6.85 -8.37
C ARG A 192 -10.21 -8.13 -7.65
N ALA A 193 -9.49 -7.97 -6.54
CA ALA A 193 -9.01 -9.07 -5.69
C ALA A 193 -8.23 -10.20 -6.42
N ALA A 194 -7.60 -9.91 -7.57
CA ALA A 194 -7.01 -10.92 -8.47
C ALA A 194 -5.97 -11.88 -7.86
N PHE A 195 -5.44 -11.58 -6.68
CA PHE A 195 -4.38 -12.35 -6.03
C PHE A 195 -4.79 -12.96 -4.68
N VAL A 196 -6.08 -12.88 -4.33
CA VAL A 196 -6.56 -13.33 -3.01
C VAL A 196 -6.30 -14.82 -2.75
N ASP A 197 -6.31 -15.66 -3.78
CA ASP A 197 -6.07 -17.10 -3.62
C ASP A 197 -4.66 -17.42 -3.09
N TYR A 198 -3.65 -16.59 -3.41
CA TYR A 198 -2.31 -16.72 -2.84
C TYR A 198 -2.32 -16.41 -1.34
N THR A 199 -3.09 -15.40 -0.93
CA THR A 199 -3.29 -15.07 0.49
C THR A 199 -4.00 -16.22 1.20
N ALA A 200 -5.07 -16.75 0.61
CA ALA A 200 -5.85 -17.84 1.16
C ALA A 200 -5.02 -19.11 1.33
N GLU A 201 -4.11 -19.40 0.38
CA GLU A 201 -3.20 -20.54 0.51
C GLU A 201 -2.28 -20.37 1.72
N VAL A 202 -1.62 -19.22 1.88
CA VAL A 202 -0.73 -18.99 3.02
C VAL A 202 -1.46 -19.02 4.36
N LYS A 203 -2.68 -18.48 4.41
CA LYS A 203 -3.52 -18.47 5.62
C LYS A 203 -3.78 -19.86 6.18
N LYS A 204 -3.87 -20.90 5.35
CA LYS A 204 -4.04 -22.30 5.81
C LYS A 204 -2.89 -22.81 6.68
N HIS A 205 -1.75 -22.14 6.65
CA HIS A 205 -0.49 -22.62 7.22
C HIS A 205 0.04 -21.80 8.39
N VAL A 206 -0.64 -20.73 8.79
CA VAL A 206 -0.29 -19.85 9.92
C VAL A 206 -1.52 -19.56 10.77
N SER A 207 -1.31 -19.21 12.04
CA SER A 207 -2.37 -18.86 13.00
C SER A 207 -2.51 -17.36 13.22
N VAL A 208 -1.45 -16.58 12.95
CA VAL A 208 -1.53 -15.11 12.96
C VAL A 208 -2.50 -14.59 11.89
N PRO A 209 -3.23 -13.50 12.15
CA PRO A 209 -4.14 -12.92 11.16
C PRO A 209 -3.41 -12.55 9.85
N VAL A 210 -4.00 -12.93 8.72
CA VAL A 210 -3.46 -12.68 7.37
C VAL A 210 -4.27 -11.62 6.65
N ILE A 211 -3.59 -10.65 6.04
CA ILE A 211 -4.19 -9.48 5.41
C ILE A 211 -4.11 -9.60 3.88
N ALA A 212 -5.25 -9.65 3.20
CA ALA A 212 -5.31 -9.61 1.74
C ALA A 212 -5.14 -8.18 1.21
N SER A 213 -4.37 -8.02 0.14
CA SER A 213 -4.16 -6.74 -0.51
C SER A 213 -4.36 -6.82 -2.03
N ASN A 214 -4.05 -5.72 -2.73
CA ASN A 214 -4.15 -5.54 -4.18
C ASN A 214 -5.58 -5.57 -4.78
N ARG A 215 -5.95 -4.46 -5.43
CA ARG A 215 -7.21 -4.31 -6.19
C ARG A 215 -8.49 -4.66 -5.41
N ILE A 216 -8.48 -4.50 -4.10
CA ILE A 216 -9.69 -4.50 -3.26
C ILE A 216 -10.09 -3.03 -3.10
N ASN A 217 -11.18 -2.61 -3.75
CA ASN A 217 -11.62 -1.21 -3.79
C ASN A 217 -13.12 -1.02 -3.53
N MET A 218 -13.90 -2.10 -3.45
CA MET A 218 -15.34 -2.07 -3.19
C MET A 218 -15.73 -2.92 -1.98
N PRO A 219 -16.76 -2.51 -1.21
CA PRO A 219 -17.13 -3.19 0.03
C PRO A 219 -17.61 -4.64 -0.17
N ASP A 220 -18.38 -4.90 -1.22
CA ASP A 220 -18.84 -6.25 -1.58
C ASP A 220 -17.68 -7.23 -1.81
N THR A 221 -16.63 -6.75 -2.49
CA THR A 221 -15.41 -7.52 -2.75
C THR A 221 -14.66 -7.77 -1.46
N ALA A 222 -14.52 -6.75 -0.61
CA ALA A 222 -13.88 -6.90 0.69
C ALA A 222 -14.63 -7.89 1.59
N GLU A 223 -15.96 -7.79 1.66
CA GLU A 223 -16.82 -8.67 2.45
C GLU A 223 -16.74 -10.11 1.96
N ALA A 224 -16.82 -10.35 0.64
CA ALA A 224 -16.72 -11.69 0.08
C ALA A 224 -15.40 -12.40 0.43
N ILE A 225 -14.30 -11.67 0.51
CA ILE A 225 -12.99 -12.20 0.93
C ILE A 225 -12.99 -12.61 2.41
N LEU A 226 -13.63 -11.82 3.26
CA LEU A 226 -13.69 -12.05 4.70
C LEU A 226 -14.67 -13.19 5.03
N ASP A 227 -15.88 -13.15 4.45
CA ASP A 227 -16.94 -14.14 4.66
C ASP A 227 -16.53 -15.55 4.19
N SER A 228 -15.84 -15.64 3.05
CA SER A 228 -15.29 -16.91 2.55
C SER A 228 -14.05 -17.40 3.34
N GLY A 229 -13.56 -16.62 4.29
CA GLY A 229 -12.40 -16.96 5.12
C GLY A 229 -11.06 -16.90 4.39
N GLN A 230 -10.99 -16.31 3.19
CA GLN A 230 -9.75 -16.21 2.40
C GLN A 230 -8.69 -15.29 3.04
N ALA A 231 -9.11 -14.33 3.88
CA ALA A 231 -8.25 -13.49 4.70
C ALA A 231 -8.92 -13.17 6.03
N ASP A 232 -8.19 -12.62 7.00
CA ASP A 232 -8.75 -12.14 8.28
C ASP A 232 -8.97 -10.62 8.25
N MET A 233 -8.25 -9.94 7.35
CA MET A 233 -8.36 -8.50 7.12
C MET A 233 -8.14 -8.21 5.64
N VAL A 234 -8.61 -7.06 5.19
CA VAL A 234 -8.27 -6.50 3.87
C VAL A 234 -7.49 -5.20 4.04
N GLN A 235 -6.49 -5.01 3.19
CA GLN A 235 -5.72 -3.77 3.12
C GLN A 235 -6.07 -2.99 1.87
N MET A 236 -6.33 -1.70 2.07
CA MET A 236 -6.53 -0.74 1.00
C MET A 236 -5.56 0.42 1.15
N ALA A 237 -4.87 0.77 0.05
CA ALA A 237 -4.05 1.97 -0.02
C ALA A 237 -4.74 3.04 -0.88
N ARG A 238 -4.75 2.84 -2.21
CA ARG A 238 -5.33 3.80 -3.17
C ARG A 238 -6.83 4.05 -2.98
N PRO A 239 -7.68 3.10 -2.56
CA PRO A 239 -9.07 3.40 -2.19
C PRO A 239 -9.19 4.47 -1.11
N LEU A 240 -8.27 4.52 -0.14
CA LEU A 240 -8.30 5.54 0.93
C LEU A 240 -7.78 6.91 0.46
N LEU A 241 -7.00 6.97 -0.62
CA LEU A 241 -6.73 8.24 -1.33
C LEU A 241 -7.96 8.71 -2.11
N ALA A 242 -8.66 7.79 -2.77
CA ALA A 242 -9.88 8.12 -3.52
C ALA A 242 -11.03 8.55 -2.60
N ASP A 243 -11.20 7.89 -1.45
CA ASP A 243 -12.21 8.22 -0.47
C ASP A 243 -11.75 7.94 0.97
N ALA A 244 -11.43 9.00 1.71
CA ALA A 244 -11.06 8.91 3.11
C ALA A 244 -12.22 8.44 4.03
N PHE A 245 -13.46 8.50 3.55
CA PHE A 245 -14.66 8.08 4.28
C PHE A 245 -15.15 6.70 3.87
N TRP A 246 -14.40 5.96 3.04
CA TRP A 246 -14.77 4.63 2.55
C TRP A 246 -15.31 3.73 3.67
N VAL A 247 -14.58 3.61 4.78
CA VAL A 247 -14.96 2.73 5.91
C VAL A 247 -16.27 3.20 6.56
N ASN A 248 -16.41 4.50 6.79
CA ASN A 248 -17.61 5.08 7.40
C ASN A 248 -18.83 4.94 6.49
N LYS A 249 -18.66 5.10 5.18
CA LYS A 249 -19.72 4.93 4.17
C LYS A 249 -20.17 3.47 4.11
N THR A 250 -19.24 2.52 4.08
CA THR A 250 -19.52 1.09 4.17
C THR A 250 -20.31 0.76 5.43
N ALA A 251 -19.84 1.19 6.60
CA ALA A 251 -20.49 0.91 7.89
C ALA A 251 -21.88 1.53 8.04
N THR A 252 -22.22 2.54 7.21
CA THR A 252 -23.52 3.22 7.22
C THR A 252 -24.36 2.95 5.97
N ASN A 253 -24.02 1.90 5.21
CA ASN A 253 -24.72 1.47 4.00
C ASN A 253 -24.86 2.55 2.92
N ARG A 254 -23.85 3.42 2.78
CA ARG A 254 -23.75 4.48 1.75
C ARG A 254 -22.72 4.12 0.69
N VAL A 255 -22.80 2.88 0.18
CA VAL A 255 -21.81 2.31 -0.75
C VAL A 255 -21.84 3.03 -2.11
N ASP A 256 -23.02 3.47 -2.53
CA ASP A 256 -23.26 4.31 -3.70
C ASP A 256 -22.56 5.67 -3.64
N GLU A 257 -22.30 6.19 -2.43
CA GLU A 257 -21.54 7.43 -2.23
C GLU A 257 -20.01 7.24 -2.25
N ILE A 258 -19.49 6.01 -2.36
CA ILE A 258 -18.03 5.78 -2.31
C ILE A 258 -17.36 6.30 -3.58
N ASN A 259 -16.39 7.19 -3.43
CA ASN A 259 -15.56 7.65 -4.55
C ASN A 259 -14.51 6.59 -4.89
N THR A 260 -14.88 5.62 -5.72
CA THR A 260 -14.10 4.40 -5.94
C THR A 260 -12.77 4.68 -6.63
N CYS A 261 -11.70 4.06 -6.13
CA CYS A 261 -10.42 4.06 -6.82
C CYS A 261 -10.50 3.24 -8.11
N ILE A 262 -10.30 3.90 -9.25
CA ILE A 262 -10.30 3.28 -10.59
C ILE A 262 -8.93 2.70 -11.01
N ALA A 263 -7.99 2.59 -10.07
CA ALA A 263 -6.64 2.03 -10.30
C ALA A 263 -5.84 2.67 -11.46
N CYS A 264 -6.09 3.94 -11.76
CA CYS A 264 -5.46 4.67 -12.87
C CYS A 264 -3.95 4.91 -12.69
N ASN A 265 -3.45 4.91 -11.44
CA ASN A 265 -2.06 5.20 -11.05
C ASN A 265 -1.52 6.60 -11.39
N GLN A 266 -2.23 7.38 -12.20
CA GLN A 266 -1.77 8.67 -12.75
C GLN A 266 -1.36 9.71 -11.70
N ALA A 267 -2.17 9.88 -10.65
CA ALA A 267 -1.95 10.94 -9.67
C ALA A 267 -1.27 10.47 -8.38
N CYS A 268 -1.32 9.16 -8.09
CA CYS A 268 -0.72 8.59 -6.89
C CYS A 268 0.68 8.07 -7.20
N LEU A 269 0.76 6.99 -7.98
CA LEU A 269 2.00 6.27 -8.22
C LEU A 269 2.92 6.98 -9.22
N ASP A 270 2.39 7.43 -10.37
CA ASP A 270 3.20 8.10 -11.40
C ASP A 270 3.79 9.42 -10.87
N HIS A 271 3.04 10.16 -10.05
CA HIS A 271 3.56 11.33 -9.33
C HIS A 271 4.71 10.94 -8.39
N THR A 272 4.52 9.90 -7.57
CA THR A 272 5.55 9.43 -6.63
C THR A 272 6.83 9.02 -7.36
N PHE A 273 6.71 8.31 -8.50
CA PHE A 273 7.86 7.96 -9.34
C PHE A 273 8.54 9.16 -9.99
N LYS A 274 7.82 10.26 -10.18
CA LYS A 274 8.36 11.56 -10.62
C LYS A 274 8.82 12.45 -9.47
N ASN A 275 8.89 11.92 -8.24
CA ASN A 275 9.22 12.65 -7.02
C ASN A 275 8.30 13.86 -6.77
N GLN A 276 7.02 13.71 -7.11
CA GLN A 276 5.96 14.66 -6.86
C GLN A 276 5.06 14.15 -5.72
N ARG A 277 4.35 15.05 -5.06
CA ARG A 277 3.36 14.69 -4.03
C ARG A 277 2.27 13.80 -4.64
N ALA A 278 2.07 12.63 -4.04
CA ALA A 278 0.96 11.76 -4.41
C ALA A 278 -0.38 12.46 -4.13
N THR A 279 -1.33 12.29 -5.04
CA THR A 279 -2.73 12.70 -4.87
C THR A 279 -3.64 11.68 -5.58
N CYS A 280 -4.87 12.04 -5.92
CA CYS A 280 -5.81 11.14 -6.60
C CYS A 280 -6.53 11.84 -7.75
N LEU A 281 -6.72 11.12 -8.86
CA LEU A 281 -7.45 11.63 -10.02
C LEU A 281 -8.91 11.95 -9.67
N VAL A 282 -9.56 11.05 -8.94
CA VAL A 282 -10.98 11.20 -8.57
C VAL A 282 -11.18 12.01 -7.28
N ASN A 283 -10.10 12.28 -6.53
CA ASN A 283 -10.13 13.07 -5.31
C ASN A 283 -8.93 14.04 -5.25
N PRO A 284 -9.07 15.26 -5.79
CA PRO A 284 -7.98 16.24 -5.79
C PRO A 284 -7.60 16.73 -4.39
N ARG A 285 -8.42 16.49 -3.36
CA ARG A 285 -8.07 16.81 -1.96
C ARG A 285 -7.15 15.80 -1.32
N ALA A 286 -6.96 14.62 -1.92
CA ALA A 286 -6.13 13.57 -1.36
C ALA A 286 -4.70 14.09 -1.17
N ALA A 287 -4.21 14.02 0.06
CA ALA A 287 -2.97 14.62 0.51
C ALA A 287 -2.92 16.14 0.39
N TYR A 288 -3.99 16.89 0.15
CA TYR A 288 -4.05 18.37 0.15
C TYR A 288 -5.12 18.87 1.15
N GLU A 289 -5.45 18.09 2.15
CA GLU A 289 -6.62 18.28 3.03
C GLU A 289 -6.57 19.59 3.82
N THR A 290 -5.36 20.06 4.15
CA THR A 290 -5.11 21.32 4.87
C THR A 290 -5.03 22.55 3.96
N GLU A 291 -4.89 22.36 2.65
CA GLU A 291 -4.75 23.43 1.64
C GLU A 291 -6.08 23.64 0.90
N LEU A 292 -6.69 22.54 0.44
CA LEU A 292 -7.98 22.52 -0.23
C LEU A 292 -9.12 22.33 0.77
N VAL A 293 -9.45 23.42 1.47
CA VAL A 293 -10.51 23.45 2.49
C VAL A 293 -11.81 23.99 1.90
N TYR A 294 -12.83 23.13 1.82
CA TYR A 294 -14.13 23.48 1.25
C TYR A 294 -15.07 24.06 2.32
N ILE A 295 -14.89 25.36 2.60
CA ILE A 295 -15.68 26.10 3.59
C ILE A 295 -17.06 26.46 3.03
N LYS A 296 -18.12 26.29 3.83
CA LYS A 296 -19.48 26.74 3.47
C LYS A 296 -19.53 28.25 3.25
N THR A 297 -20.21 28.69 2.19
CA THR A 297 -20.40 30.10 1.89
C THR A 297 -21.46 30.72 2.82
N LYS A 298 -21.24 31.98 3.22
CA LYS A 298 -22.26 32.80 3.89
C LYS A 298 -23.15 33.56 2.91
N LYS A 299 -22.77 33.59 1.62
CA LYS A 299 -23.48 34.28 0.54
C LYS A 299 -23.66 33.30 -0.62
N PRO A 300 -24.72 32.46 -0.58
CA PRO A 300 -25.05 31.58 -1.68
C PRO A 300 -25.19 32.36 -3.00
N LYS A 301 -24.84 31.71 -4.11
CA LYS A 301 -25.00 32.21 -5.48
C LYS A 301 -25.69 31.13 -6.28
N SER A 302 -26.47 31.51 -7.29
CA SER A 302 -26.92 30.60 -8.33
C SER A 302 -25.80 30.43 -9.36
N ILE A 303 -25.40 29.18 -9.62
CA ILE A 303 -24.27 28.80 -10.47
C ILE A 303 -24.77 27.86 -11.56
N ALA A 304 -24.61 28.27 -12.81
CA ALA A 304 -24.80 27.39 -13.96
C ALA A 304 -23.47 26.70 -14.31
N VAL A 305 -23.46 25.37 -14.34
CA VAL A 305 -22.33 24.56 -14.82
C VAL A 305 -22.71 23.94 -16.15
N ILE A 306 -21.97 24.25 -17.21
CA ILE A 306 -22.26 23.77 -18.57
C ILE A 306 -21.34 22.59 -18.90
N GLY A 307 -21.93 21.39 -19.05
CA GLY A 307 -21.27 20.13 -19.35
C GLY A 307 -21.22 19.18 -18.15
N GLY A 308 -21.88 18.03 -18.27
CA GLY A 308 -21.93 16.94 -17.29
C GLY A 308 -20.76 15.97 -17.38
N GLY A 309 -19.60 16.39 -17.91
CA GLY A 309 -18.35 15.63 -17.81
C GLY A 309 -17.72 15.71 -16.42
N VAL A 310 -16.70 14.89 -16.14
CA VAL A 310 -16.04 14.82 -14.81
C VAL A 310 -15.59 16.17 -14.24
N ALA A 311 -15.18 17.11 -15.10
CA ALA A 311 -14.83 18.47 -14.67
C ALA A 311 -16.04 19.26 -14.16
N GLY A 312 -17.14 19.25 -14.91
CA GLY A 312 -18.39 19.91 -14.53
C GLY A 312 -19.04 19.24 -13.31
N LEU A 313 -19.04 17.90 -13.27
CA LEU A 313 -19.52 17.15 -12.11
C LEU A 313 -18.74 17.50 -10.84
N SER A 314 -17.40 17.48 -10.90
CA SER A 314 -16.56 17.86 -9.76
C SER A 314 -16.82 19.30 -9.30
N ALA A 315 -16.91 20.25 -10.24
CA ALA A 315 -17.19 21.65 -9.93
C ALA A 315 -18.58 21.83 -9.30
N ALA A 316 -19.60 21.17 -9.87
CA ALA A 316 -20.97 21.24 -9.39
C ALA A 316 -21.10 20.66 -7.97
N THR A 317 -20.56 19.47 -7.72
CA THR A 317 -20.63 18.82 -6.39
C THR A 317 -19.92 19.66 -5.33
N VAL A 318 -18.74 20.21 -5.61
CA VAL A 318 -18.01 21.05 -4.64
C VAL A 318 -18.70 22.40 -4.42
N ALA A 319 -19.25 23.03 -5.46
CA ALA A 319 -20.00 24.26 -5.31
C ALA A 319 -21.27 24.04 -4.47
N ALA A 320 -22.01 22.97 -4.74
CA ALA A 320 -23.20 22.59 -3.99
C ALA A 320 -22.87 22.25 -2.53
N SER A 321 -21.79 21.50 -2.27
CA SER A 321 -21.38 21.16 -0.90
C SER A 321 -20.98 22.39 -0.07
N ARG A 322 -20.54 23.46 -0.74
CA ARG A 322 -20.27 24.76 -0.11
C ARG A 322 -21.54 25.59 0.12
N GLY A 323 -22.71 25.17 -0.37
CA GLY A 323 -24.01 25.82 -0.15
C GLY A 323 -24.44 26.77 -1.27
N HIS A 324 -23.88 26.66 -2.48
CA HIS A 324 -24.41 27.36 -3.65
C HIS A 324 -25.61 26.61 -4.23
N ASP A 325 -26.49 27.35 -4.90
CA ASP A 325 -27.56 26.79 -5.72
C ASP A 325 -26.98 26.50 -7.12
N VAL A 326 -26.94 25.23 -7.52
CA VAL A 326 -26.18 24.80 -8.70
C VAL A 326 -27.12 24.12 -9.70
N THR A 327 -27.11 24.59 -10.94
CA THR A 327 -27.78 23.94 -12.06
C THR A 327 -26.73 23.41 -13.04
N LEU A 328 -26.68 22.10 -13.21
CA LEU A 328 -25.80 21.43 -14.18
C LEU A 328 -26.59 21.18 -15.47
N PHE A 329 -26.03 21.60 -16.60
CA PHE A 329 -26.57 21.36 -17.93
C PHE A 329 -25.72 20.32 -18.65
N GLU A 330 -26.34 19.26 -19.16
CA GLU A 330 -25.71 18.25 -20.02
C GLU A 330 -26.54 18.12 -21.30
N ALA A 331 -25.86 18.09 -22.44
CA ALA A 331 -26.53 17.98 -23.74
C ALA A 331 -26.96 16.54 -24.05
N SER A 332 -26.25 15.57 -23.50
CA SER A 332 -26.49 14.13 -23.63
C SER A 332 -27.57 13.64 -22.65
N HIS A 333 -28.05 12.41 -22.85
CA HIS A 333 -29.04 11.78 -21.96
C HIS A 333 -28.47 11.32 -20.61
N GLU A 334 -27.15 11.23 -20.47
CA GLU A 334 -26.49 10.90 -19.21
C GLU A 334 -25.24 11.74 -18.96
N VAL A 335 -24.93 11.96 -17.68
CA VAL A 335 -23.66 12.56 -17.25
C VAL A 335 -22.50 11.58 -17.45
N GLY A 336 -21.27 12.11 -17.43
CA GLY A 336 -20.01 11.38 -17.57
C GLY A 336 -19.10 11.95 -18.65
N GLY A 337 -19.67 12.59 -19.68
CA GLY A 337 -18.91 13.17 -20.79
C GLY A 337 -17.95 12.14 -21.41
N GLN A 338 -16.66 12.47 -21.54
CA GLN A 338 -15.66 11.56 -22.10
C GLN A 338 -15.46 10.26 -21.29
N PHE A 339 -15.85 10.22 -20.00
CA PHE A 339 -15.82 8.96 -19.25
C PHE A 339 -16.82 7.94 -19.79
N ASN A 340 -17.91 8.36 -20.44
CA ASN A 340 -18.82 7.45 -21.13
C ASN A 340 -18.17 6.76 -22.34
N LEU A 341 -17.15 7.39 -22.94
CA LEU A 341 -16.32 6.79 -23.98
C LEU A 341 -15.21 5.92 -23.37
N ALA A 342 -14.65 6.32 -22.23
CA ALA A 342 -13.57 5.59 -21.58
C ALA A 342 -14.04 4.27 -20.94
N LYS A 343 -15.26 4.24 -20.37
CA LYS A 343 -15.80 3.11 -19.60
C LYS A 343 -16.03 1.84 -20.43
N VAL A 344 -16.17 1.97 -21.75
CA VAL A 344 -16.39 0.86 -22.69
C VAL A 344 -15.10 0.28 -23.29
N ILE A 345 -13.93 0.83 -22.92
CA ILE A 345 -12.63 0.29 -23.32
C ILE A 345 -12.31 -0.93 -22.44
N PRO A 346 -11.95 -2.10 -23.01
CA PRO A 346 -11.56 -3.26 -22.23
C PRO A 346 -10.44 -2.96 -21.21
N GLY A 347 -10.64 -3.38 -19.97
CA GLY A 347 -9.73 -3.09 -18.84
C GLY A 347 -9.88 -1.69 -18.23
N LYS A 348 -10.95 -0.94 -18.58
CA LYS A 348 -11.33 0.35 -17.98
C LYS A 348 -12.76 0.35 -17.43
N GLU A 349 -13.30 -0.82 -17.12
CA GLU A 349 -14.67 -1.00 -16.61
C GLU A 349 -14.88 -0.22 -15.30
N GLU A 350 -13.82 -0.04 -14.50
CA GLU A 350 -13.87 0.76 -13.26
C GLU A 350 -14.31 2.22 -13.45
N PHE A 351 -14.22 2.77 -14.67
CA PHE A 351 -14.69 4.13 -14.94
C PHE A 351 -16.22 4.27 -14.80
N HIS A 352 -16.97 3.17 -14.85
CA HIS A 352 -18.38 3.15 -14.46
C HIS A 352 -18.59 3.63 -13.02
N GLU A 353 -17.68 3.29 -12.11
CA GLU A 353 -17.80 3.64 -10.68
C GLU A 353 -17.67 5.14 -10.42
N THR A 354 -16.81 5.84 -11.17
CA THR A 354 -16.71 7.30 -11.06
C THR A 354 -17.99 7.98 -11.52
N ILE A 355 -18.63 7.48 -12.59
CA ILE A 355 -19.92 8.02 -13.05
C ILE A 355 -21.01 7.72 -12.03
N ARG A 356 -21.05 6.50 -11.48
CA ARG A 356 -22.00 6.10 -10.42
C ARG A 356 -21.86 7.00 -9.20
N TYR A 357 -20.66 7.32 -8.76
CA TYR A 357 -20.42 8.21 -7.62
C TYR A 357 -21.01 9.63 -7.80
N PHE A 358 -21.10 10.14 -9.03
CA PHE A 358 -21.64 11.47 -9.31
C PHE A 358 -23.13 11.49 -9.63
N LYS A 359 -23.74 10.33 -9.87
CA LYS A 359 -25.19 10.19 -10.04
C LYS A 359 -25.84 10.13 -8.67
#